data_AF-A0A9W6XXZ3-F1
#
_entry.id   AF-A0A9W6XXZ3-F1
#
_cell.length_a   1.000
_cell.length_b   1.000
_cell.length_c   1.000
_cell.angle_alpha   90.00
_cell.angle_beta   90.00
_cell.angle_gamma   90.00
#
_symmetry.space_group_name_H-M   'P 1'
#
loop_
_entity.id
_entity.type
_entity.pdbx_description
1 polymer ?
#
loop_
_entity_poly.entity_id
_entity_poly.type
_entity_poly.pdbx_seq_one_letter_code
_entity_poly.pdbx_strand_id
1 'polypeptide(L)'
;MSKPSQNVTDKLAFHSKKSLFAGWKDKVKAHLIARSDALVVAELQAGRKEPVARYEHALLREISAPEPGENASDDEKSAFALQQAFVRPQASYIKDLFNLTLPAGFADERLMQRPVHEIWRAIERRYGLNTASGVVELVQRFEKIANSDFKSVAHLFQQLKAARDQANRNSCEALKTGLISQHLMLIKVLAVLPGHLWGSAIVFPSEEFTVDKVESKLSAIFGAKSRGEISDLAKGVRVAHVDAAPAKPGITGKPSGTAKLNSSVLGKRKAPPVPEQDSHYNLGAMSSHYCAGVHNAQ
;
A
#
# COMPACT_ATOMS: atom_id res chain seq x y z
N MET A 1 28.08 -8.67 -27.55
CA MET A 1 27.09 -8.04 -26.66
C MET A 1 26.91 -8.91 -25.43
N SER A 2 26.93 -8.34 -24.22
CA SER A 2 26.75 -9.12 -22.98
C SER A 2 25.26 -9.32 -22.70
N LYS A 3 24.77 -10.54 -22.94
CA LYS A 3 23.41 -10.96 -22.58
C LYS A 3 23.18 -10.81 -21.06
N PRO A 4 21.93 -10.57 -20.61
CA PRO A 4 21.60 -10.66 -19.19
C PRO A 4 22.01 -12.02 -18.61
N SER A 5 22.56 -12.06 -17.39
CA SER A 5 22.93 -13.32 -16.75
C SER A 5 21.68 -14.09 -16.32
N GLN A 6 21.77 -15.42 -16.31
CA GLN A 6 20.64 -16.29 -15.95
C GLN A 6 20.04 -15.96 -14.56
N ASN A 7 20.91 -15.62 -13.60
CA ASN A 7 20.49 -15.22 -12.25
C ASN A 7 19.65 -13.93 -12.26
N VAL A 8 19.98 -12.98 -13.14
CA VAL A 8 19.23 -11.73 -13.31
C VAL A 8 17.89 -11.98 -13.98
N THR A 9 17.86 -12.82 -15.02
CA THR A 9 16.61 -13.16 -15.73
C THR A 9 15.62 -13.88 -14.81
N ASP A 10 16.10 -14.81 -13.99
CA ASP A 10 15.24 -15.57 -13.08
C ASP A 10 14.63 -14.65 -12.00
N LYS A 11 15.41 -13.69 -11.48
CA LYS A 11 14.94 -12.70 -10.50
C LYS A 11 13.97 -11.67 -11.06
N LEU A 12 14.08 -11.39 -12.36
CA LEU A 12 13.28 -10.40 -13.06
C LEU A 12 12.14 -11.01 -13.87
N ALA A 13 11.90 -12.32 -13.80
CA ALA A 13 10.80 -12.96 -14.51
C ALA A 13 9.42 -12.45 -14.08
N PHE A 14 8.62 -12.00 -15.05
CA PHE A 14 7.27 -11.53 -14.87
C PHE A 14 6.25 -12.57 -15.28
N HIS A 15 5.34 -12.91 -14.37
CA HIS A 15 4.39 -14.02 -14.52
C HIS A 15 2.99 -13.54 -14.95
N SER A 16 2.90 -12.43 -15.70
CA SER A 16 1.64 -11.80 -16.19
C SER A 16 0.64 -11.32 -15.13
N LYS A 17 0.90 -11.52 -13.83
CA LYS A 17 -0.02 -11.09 -12.77
C LYS A 17 0.03 -9.57 -12.61
N LYS A 18 -1.03 -8.87 -13.02
CA LYS A 18 -1.17 -7.40 -12.89
C LYS A 18 -0.87 -6.89 -11.47
N SER A 19 -1.29 -7.62 -10.44
CA SER A 19 -1.04 -7.25 -9.03
C SER A 19 0.45 -7.23 -8.65
N LEU A 20 1.29 -7.97 -9.37
CA LEU A 20 2.75 -8.02 -9.16
C LEU A 20 3.51 -7.07 -10.11
N PHE A 21 2.82 -6.43 -11.04
CA PHE A 21 3.44 -5.62 -12.08
C PHE A 21 4.23 -4.43 -11.52
N ALA A 22 3.69 -3.74 -10.51
CA ALA A 22 4.38 -2.60 -9.89
C ALA A 22 5.74 -3.02 -9.30
N GLY A 23 5.76 -4.08 -8.48
CA GLY A 23 7.00 -4.60 -7.89
C GLY A 23 7.97 -5.16 -8.94
N TRP A 24 7.48 -5.74 -10.02
CA TRP A 24 8.32 -6.14 -11.15
C TRP A 24 8.95 -4.93 -11.86
N LYS A 25 8.15 -3.89 -12.15
CA LYS A 25 8.59 -2.64 -12.77
C LYS A 25 9.68 -1.95 -11.95
N ASP A 26 9.52 -1.91 -10.62
CA ASP A 26 10.53 -1.35 -9.71
C ASP A 26 11.85 -2.13 -9.77
N LYS A 27 11.78 -3.47 -9.81
CA LYS A 27 12.98 -4.31 -9.97
C LYS A 27 13.69 -4.10 -11.30
N VAL A 28 12.94 -3.98 -12.40
CA VAL A 28 13.52 -3.67 -13.73
C VAL A 28 14.21 -2.31 -13.71
N LYS A 29 13.53 -1.26 -13.21
CA LYS A 29 14.12 0.09 -13.09
C LYS A 29 15.39 0.07 -12.22
N ALA A 30 15.34 -0.58 -11.05
CA ALA A 30 16.48 -0.70 -10.16
C ALA A 30 17.67 -1.43 -10.81
N HIS A 31 17.40 -2.50 -11.58
CA HIS A 31 18.43 -3.21 -12.33
C HIS A 31 19.09 -2.34 -13.40
N LEU A 32 18.31 -1.54 -14.14
CA LEU A 32 18.85 -0.62 -15.14
C LEU A 32 19.68 0.49 -14.49
N ILE A 33 19.23 1.06 -13.38
CA ILE A 33 19.99 2.05 -12.59
C ILE A 33 21.33 1.46 -12.14
N ALA A 34 21.32 0.27 -11.53
CA ALA A 34 22.55 -0.38 -11.07
C ALA A 34 23.53 -0.65 -12.22
N ARG A 35 23.01 -0.97 -13.41
CA ARG A 35 23.84 -1.17 -14.61
C ARG A 35 24.43 0.16 -15.12
N SER A 36 23.65 1.24 -15.09
CA SER A 36 24.15 2.58 -15.40
C SER A 36 25.26 2.99 -14.45
N ASP A 37 25.07 2.79 -13.14
CA ASP A 37 26.07 3.13 -12.12
C ASP A 37 27.36 2.31 -12.29
N ALA A 38 27.23 1.01 -12.58
CA ALA A 38 28.40 0.16 -12.87
C ALA A 38 29.17 0.62 -14.12
N LEU A 39 28.47 1.10 -15.15
CA LEU A 39 29.11 1.66 -16.35
C LEU A 39 29.85 2.96 -16.01
N VAL A 40 29.23 3.86 -15.25
CA VAL A 40 29.87 5.11 -14.79
C VAL A 40 31.16 4.81 -14.04
N VAL A 41 31.13 3.89 -13.07
CA VAL A 41 32.30 3.49 -12.29
C VAL A 41 33.42 2.95 -13.20
N ALA A 42 33.10 2.05 -14.14
CA ALA A 42 34.07 1.46 -15.04
C ALA A 42 34.75 2.49 -15.95
N GLU A 43 33.99 3.48 -16.43
CA GLU A 43 34.53 4.55 -17.28
C GLU A 43 35.41 5.52 -16.50
N LEU A 44 35.01 5.91 -15.30
CA LEU A 44 35.83 6.75 -14.42
C LEU A 44 37.13 6.06 -14.01
N GLN A 45 37.10 4.76 -13.72
CA GLN A 45 38.30 3.96 -13.45
C GLN A 45 39.25 3.88 -14.65
N ALA A 46 38.71 3.92 -15.87
CA ALA A 46 39.48 3.96 -17.10
C ALA A 46 39.97 5.38 -17.47
N GLY A 47 39.76 6.38 -16.63
CA GLY A 47 40.14 7.78 -16.89
C GLY A 47 39.33 8.45 -18.01
N ARG A 48 38.15 7.90 -18.34
CA ARG A 48 37.28 8.39 -19.42
C ARG A 48 36.15 9.25 -18.87
N LYS A 49 35.46 9.98 -19.76
CA LYS A 49 34.31 10.82 -19.40
C LYS A 49 33.10 9.97 -19.03
N GLU A 50 32.25 10.51 -18.16
CA GLU A 50 30.99 9.87 -17.78
C GLU A 50 30.09 9.61 -19.01
N PRO A 51 29.40 8.46 -19.09
CA PRO A 51 28.38 8.22 -20.11
C PRO A 51 27.27 9.27 -20.06
N VAL A 52 26.97 9.88 -21.20
CA VAL A 52 25.90 10.91 -21.35
C VAL A 52 24.50 10.28 -21.24
N ALA A 53 24.42 8.96 -21.37
CA ALA A 53 23.19 8.20 -21.43
C ALA A 53 23.16 7.08 -20.38
N ARG A 54 22.04 7.01 -19.65
CA ARG A 54 21.74 5.98 -18.64
C ARG A 54 20.67 5.02 -19.17
N TYR A 55 20.80 3.73 -18.85
CA TYR A 55 19.91 2.67 -19.34
C TYR A 55 18.43 2.94 -19.01
N GLU A 56 18.13 3.42 -17.80
CA GLU A 56 16.78 3.71 -17.34
C GLU A 56 16.11 4.85 -18.12
N HIS A 57 16.87 5.75 -18.74
CA HIS A 57 16.32 6.83 -19.56
C HIS A 57 15.69 6.31 -20.85
N ALA A 58 16.11 5.13 -21.33
CA ALA A 58 15.59 4.51 -22.55
C ALA A 58 14.13 4.04 -22.37
N LEU A 59 13.68 3.87 -21.12
CA LEU A 59 12.29 3.57 -20.81
C LEU A 59 11.37 4.77 -21.03
N LEU A 60 11.91 5.99 -20.94
CA LEU A 60 11.13 7.23 -20.99
C LEU A 60 11.14 7.87 -22.38
N ARG A 61 12.29 7.82 -23.05
CA ARG A 61 12.51 8.45 -24.35
C ARG A 61 13.56 7.70 -25.16
N GLU A 62 13.66 8.05 -26.43
CA GLU A 62 14.81 7.67 -27.22
C GLU A 62 16.07 8.38 -26.70
N ILE A 63 17.17 7.64 -26.62
CA ILE A 63 18.45 8.14 -26.16
C ILE A 63 19.31 8.41 -27.40
N SER A 64 19.90 9.60 -27.47
CA SER A 64 20.92 9.97 -28.44
C SER A 64 22.08 10.69 -27.75
N ALA A 65 23.27 10.60 -28.34
CA ALA A 65 24.41 11.42 -27.94
C ALA A 65 24.32 12.77 -28.70
N PRO A 66 24.68 13.90 -28.07
CA PRO A 66 24.73 15.20 -28.74
C PRO A 66 25.74 15.16 -29.89
N GLU A 67 25.34 15.57 -31.09
CA GLU A 67 26.23 15.59 -32.25
C GLU A 67 27.33 16.65 -32.08
N PRO A 68 28.57 16.35 -32.47
CA PRO A 68 29.65 17.33 -32.47
C PRO A 68 29.39 18.38 -33.56
N GLY A 69 29.74 19.64 -33.29
CA GLY A 69 29.62 20.72 -34.28
C GLY A 69 30.55 20.52 -35.47
N GLU A 70 30.28 21.22 -36.58
CA GLU A 70 31.05 21.09 -37.84
C GLU A 70 32.56 21.35 -37.68
N ASN A 71 32.94 22.17 -36.69
CA ASN A 71 34.33 22.53 -36.38
C ASN A 71 34.90 21.74 -35.18
N ALA A 72 34.29 20.61 -34.81
CA ALA A 72 34.72 19.84 -33.65
C ALA A 72 36.14 19.29 -33.81
N SER A 73 36.90 19.31 -32.72
CA SER A 73 38.25 18.74 -32.69
C SER A 73 38.21 17.21 -32.84
N ASP A 74 39.34 16.60 -33.19
CA ASP A 74 39.43 15.14 -33.29
C ASP A 74 39.20 14.44 -31.94
N ASP A 75 39.54 15.10 -30.83
CA ASP A 75 39.23 14.65 -29.47
C ASP A 75 37.72 14.67 -29.20
N GLU A 76 37.01 15.70 -29.67
CA GLU A 76 35.55 15.81 -29.54
C GLU A 76 34.82 14.76 -30.39
N LYS A 77 35.28 14.52 -31.62
CA LYS A 77 34.76 13.45 -32.48
C LYS A 77 35.01 12.06 -31.88
N SER A 78 36.18 11.84 -31.29
CA SER A 78 36.52 10.59 -30.61
C SER A 78 35.67 10.37 -29.36
N ALA A 79 35.45 11.42 -28.56
CA ALA A 79 34.55 11.38 -27.42
C ALA A 79 33.10 11.11 -27.84
N PHE A 80 32.63 11.73 -28.93
CA PHE A 80 31.30 11.46 -29.47
C PHE A 80 31.13 10.01 -29.96
N ALA A 81 32.13 9.47 -30.68
CA ALA A 81 32.11 8.07 -31.12
C ALA A 81 32.01 7.10 -29.93
N LEU A 82 32.73 7.39 -28.84
CA LEU A 82 32.63 6.63 -27.59
C LEU A 82 31.22 6.73 -26.98
N GLN A 83 30.62 7.92 -26.93
CA GLN A 83 29.27 8.10 -26.42
C GLN A 83 28.21 7.40 -27.28
N GLN A 84 28.32 7.45 -28.61
CA GLN A 84 27.48 6.63 -29.50
C GLN A 84 27.65 5.14 -29.23
N ALA A 85 28.88 4.68 -29.00
CA ALA A 85 29.16 3.29 -28.67
C ALA A 85 28.54 2.85 -27.34
N PHE A 86 28.28 3.77 -26.40
CA PHE A 86 27.48 3.48 -25.20
C PHE A 86 25.98 3.43 -25.46
N VAL A 87 25.46 4.32 -26.31
CA VAL A 87 24.01 4.42 -26.58
C VAL A 87 23.52 3.22 -27.39
N ARG A 88 24.24 2.83 -28.45
CA ARG A 88 23.79 1.78 -29.38
C ARG A 88 23.48 0.42 -28.70
N PRO A 89 24.30 -0.08 -27.75
CA PRO A 89 24.02 -1.35 -27.09
C PRO A 89 22.91 -1.29 -26.03
N GLN A 90 22.59 -0.11 -25.48
CA GLN A 90 21.59 0.02 -24.41
C GLN A 90 20.21 -0.48 -24.86
N ALA A 91 19.79 -0.07 -26.06
CA ALA A 91 18.49 -0.47 -26.59
C ALA A 91 18.41 -2.00 -26.78
N SER A 92 19.45 -2.60 -27.35
CA SER A 92 19.51 -4.05 -27.60
C SER A 92 19.49 -4.83 -26.29
N TYR A 93 20.28 -4.40 -25.30
CA TYR A 93 20.31 -5.03 -23.99
C TYR A 93 18.94 -5.02 -23.30
N ILE A 94 18.23 -3.89 -23.34
CA ILE A 94 16.92 -3.78 -22.70
C ILE A 94 15.87 -4.62 -23.44
N LYS A 95 15.93 -4.68 -24.77
CA LYS A 95 15.07 -5.56 -25.58
C LYS A 95 15.31 -7.03 -25.25
N ASP A 96 16.57 -7.45 -25.14
CA ASP A 96 16.93 -8.81 -24.70
C ASP A 96 16.42 -9.09 -23.29
N LEU A 97 16.57 -8.15 -22.37
CA LEU A 97 16.03 -8.26 -21.02
C LEU A 97 14.52 -8.47 -21.05
N PHE A 98 13.78 -7.70 -21.83
CA PHE A 98 12.33 -7.84 -21.98
C PHE A 98 11.95 -9.20 -22.57
N ASN A 99 12.64 -9.67 -23.62
CA ASN A 99 12.40 -10.98 -24.20
C ASN A 99 12.59 -12.12 -23.19
N LEU A 100 13.55 -11.99 -22.28
CA LEU A 100 13.87 -13.02 -21.27
C LEU A 100 12.99 -12.93 -20.01
N THR A 101 12.44 -11.76 -19.71
CA THR A 101 11.73 -11.52 -18.45
C THR A 101 10.22 -11.40 -18.61
N LEU A 102 9.71 -11.15 -19.81
CA LEU A 102 8.28 -11.06 -20.06
C LEU A 102 7.69 -12.43 -20.41
N PRO A 103 6.37 -12.60 -20.18
CA PRO A 103 5.66 -13.81 -20.57
C PRO A 103 5.80 -14.11 -22.06
N ALA A 104 5.92 -15.39 -22.40
CA ALA A 104 5.93 -15.84 -23.80
C ALA A 104 4.69 -15.32 -24.55
N GLY A 105 4.90 -14.82 -25.77
CA GLY A 105 3.83 -14.22 -26.58
C GLY A 105 3.42 -12.81 -26.17
N PHE A 106 4.09 -12.18 -25.19
CA PHE A 106 3.91 -10.75 -24.95
C PHE A 106 4.48 -9.91 -26.09
N ALA A 107 5.72 -10.23 -26.47
CA ALA A 107 6.50 -9.50 -27.44
C ALA A 107 6.59 -10.28 -28.74
N ASP A 108 5.76 -9.90 -29.71
CA ASP A 108 5.99 -10.34 -31.08
C ASP A 108 7.20 -9.59 -31.68
N GLU A 109 7.72 -10.09 -32.79
CA GLU A 109 8.85 -9.46 -33.47
C GLU A 109 8.54 -8.00 -33.83
N ARG A 110 7.30 -7.68 -34.18
CA ARG A 110 6.86 -6.31 -34.54
C ARG A 110 7.00 -5.34 -33.37
N LEU A 111 6.59 -5.73 -32.16
CA LEU A 111 6.77 -4.92 -30.95
C LEU A 111 8.26 -4.74 -30.64
N MET A 112 9.07 -5.79 -30.78
CA MET A 112 10.51 -5.74 -30.47
C MET A 112 11.32 -4.90 -31.47
N GLN A 113 10.82 -4.62 -32.67
CA GLN A 113 11.43 -3.65 -33.58
C GLN A 113 11.28 -2.20 -33.11
N ARG A 114 10.30 -1.88 -32.27
CA ARG A 114 10.05 -0.50 -31.82
C ARG A 114 11.13 0.02 -30.86
N PRO A 115 11.22 1.35 -30.66
CA PRO A 115 12.06 1.94 -29.62
C PRO A 115 11.71 1.40 -28.23
N VAL A 116 12.70 1.34 -27.32
CA VAL A 116 12.53 0.79 -25.96
C VAL A 116 11.40 1.48 -25.20
N HIS A 117 11.29 2.80 -25.28
CA HIS A 117 10.25 3.56 -24.59
C HIS A 117 8.84 3.23 -25.10
N GLU A 118 8.68 2.85 -26.39
CA GLU A 118 7.39 2.39 -26.92
C GLU A 118 7.04 0.99 -26.41
N ILE A 119 8.02 0.08 -26.39
CA ILE A 119 7.84 -1.27 -25.84
C ILE A 119 7.45 -1.15 -24.37
N TRP A 120 8.16 -0.32 -23.61
CA TRP A 120 7.87 -0.03 -22.21
C TRP A 120 6.45 0.51 -22.02
N ARG A 121 6.02 1.50 -22.81
CA ARG A 121 4.63 2.00 -22.78
C ARG A 121 3.60 0.92 -23.11
N ALA A 122 3.90 0.00 -24.03
CA ALA A 122 3.00 -1.11 -24.35
C ALA A 122 2.88 -2.10 -23.18
N ILE A 123 3.99 -2.40 -22.50
CA ILE A 123 4.03 -3.21 -21.27
C ILE A 123 3.16 -2.56 -20.19
N GLU A 124 3.37 -1.25 -19.95
CA GLU A 124 2.58 -0.48 -18.99
C GLU A 124 1.11 -0.39 -19.39
N ARG A 125 0.78 -0.30 -20.68
CA ARG A 125 -0.63 -0.29 -21.11
C ARG A 125 -1.32 -1.63 -20.84
N ARG A 126 -0.61 -2.75 -21.02
CA ARG A 126 -1.18 -4.10 -20.89
C ARG A 126 -1.31 -4.54 -19.43
N TYR A 127 -0.30 -4.24 -18.62
CA TYR A 127 -0.19 -4.72 -17.24
C TYR A 127 -0.21 -3.62 -16.18
N GLY A 128 0.06 -2.39 -16.60
CA GLY A 128 0.08 -1.23 -15.73
C GLY A 128 -1.31 -0.90 -15.21
N LEU A 129 -1.32 -0.63 -13.92
CA LEU A 129 -2.46 -0.06 -13.21
C LEU A 129 -2.41 1.48 -13.23
N ASN A 130 -1.55 2.07 -14.08
CA ASN A 130 -1.41 3.51 -14.32
C ASN A 130 -2.32 4.03 -15.45
N THR A 131 -3.09 3.14 -16.09
CA THR A 131 -4.18 3.52 -17.00
C THR A 131 -5.41 3.90 -16.20
N ALA A 132 -6.32 4.69 -16.77
CA ALA A 132 -7.59 5.03 -16.12
C ALA A 132 -8.37 3.78 -15.67
N SER A 133 -8.43 2.75 -16.51
CA SER A 133 -9.04 1.46 -16.16
C SER A 133 -8.35 0.79 -14.97
N GLY A 134 -7.02 0.76 -14.94
CA GLY A 134 -6.26 0.16 -13.84
C GLY A 134 -6.41 0.93 -12.52
N VAL A 135 -6.50 2.25 -12.58
CA VAL A 135 -6.81 3.10 -11.41
C VAL A 135 -8.22 2.81 -10.90
N VAL A 136 -9.21 2.68 -11.78
CA VAL A 136 -10.57 2.28 -11.41
C VAL A 136 -10.58 0.90 -10.74
N GLU A 137 -9.86 -0.08 -11.29
CA GLU A 137 -9.70 -1.42 -10.68
C GLU A 137 -9.13 -1.33 -9.25
N LEU A 138 -8.15 -0.44 -9.00
CA LEU A 138 -7.58 -0.24 -7.66
C LEU A 138 -8.57 0.39 -6.67
N VAL A 139 -9.31 1.41 -7.10
CA VAL A 139 -10.33 2.05 -6.25
C VAL A 139 -11.45 1.05 -5.95
N GLN A 140 -11.91 0.29 -6.93
CA GLN A 140 -12.89 -0.78 -6.73
C GLN A 140 -12.38 -1.85 -5.76
N ARG A 141 -11.09 -2.21 -5.83
CA ARG A 141 -10.48 -3.14 -4.88
C ARG A 141 -10.49 -2.57 -3.45
N PHE A 142 -10.16 -1.29 -3.28
CA PHE A 142 -10.22 -0.63 -1.98
C PHE A 142 -11.65 -0.66 -1.40
N GLU A 143 -12.65 -0.31 -2.20
CA GLU A 143 -14.06 -0.39 -1.81
C GLU A 143 -14.49 -1.83 -1.48
N LYS A 144 -14.05 -2.81 -2.26
CA LYS A 144 -14.33 -4.22 -2.00
C LYS A 144 -13.73 -4.67 -0.66
N ILE A 145 -12.50 -4.26 -0.33
CA ILE A 145 -11.86 -4.60 0.95
C ILE A 145 -12.66 -4.01 2.11
N ALA A 146 -13.08 -2.74 2.03
CA ALA A 146 -13.89 -2.11 3.07
C ALA A 146 -15.19 -2.91 3.33
N ASN A 147 -15.82 -3.41 2.27
CA ASN A 147 -17.09 -4.12 2.34
C ASN A 147 -16.97 -5.64 2.53
N SER A 148 -15.76 -6.21 2.54
CA SER A 148 -15.55 -7.64 2.73
C SER A 148 -15.56 -8.02 4.22
N ASP A 149 -15.65 -9.33 4.49
CA ASP A 149 -15.38 -9.85 5.82
C ASP A 149 -13.93 -9.65 6.22
N PHE A 150 -13.71 -9.39 7.51
CA PHE A 150 -12.39 -9.20 8.10
C PHE A 150 -12.29 -9.96 9.42
N LYS A 151 -11.06 -10.41 9.71
CA LYS A 151 -10.73 -11.18 10.92
C LYS A 151 -10.69 -10.32 12.18
N SER A 152 -10.26 -9.07 12.04
CA SER A 152 -10.23 -8.07 13.11
C SER A 152 -10.18 -6.67 12.51
N VAL A 153 -10.43 -5.65 13.33
CA VAL A 153 -10.32 -4.24 12.91
C VAL A 153 -8.88 -3.91 12.48
N ALA A 154 -7.87 -4.34 13.23
CA ALA A 154 -6.46 -4.16 12.86
C ALA A 154 -6.14 -4.78 11.48
N HIS A 155 -6.68 -5.97 11.19
CA HIS A 155 -6.53 -6.60 9.89
C HIS A 155 -7.20 -5.79 8.77
N LEU A 156 -8.39 -5.22 9.01
CA LEU A 156 -9.05 -4.32 8.05
C LEU A 156 -8.21 -3.07 7.77
N PHE A 157 -7.65 -2.43 8.81
CA PHE A 157 -6.75 -1.29 8.66
C PHE A 157 -5.53 -1.64 7.83
N GLN A 158 -4.88 -2.76 8.10
CA GLN A 158 -3.72 -3.22 7.34
C GLN A 158 -4.05 -3.40 5.85
N GLN A 159 -5.16 -4.05 5.52
CA GLN A 159 -5.56 -4.26 4.13
C GLN A 159 -5.92 -2.96 3.42
N LEU A 160 -6.66 -2.06 4.08
CA LEU A 160 -7.04 -0.77 3.51
C LEU A 160 -5.84 0.17 3.33
N LYS A 161 -4.91 0.21 4.30
CA LYS A 161 -3.63 0.94 4.16
C LYS A 161 -2.87 0.47 2.92
N ALA A 162 -2.68 -0.84 2.78
CA ALA A 162 -1.98 -1.41 1.64
C ALA A 162 -2.68 -1.11 0.29
N ALA A 163 -4.01 -1.19 0.25
CA ALA A 163 -4.79 -0.87 -0.95
C ALA A 163 -4.72 0.63 -1.30
N ARG A 164 -4.86 1.50 -0.30
CA ARG A 164 -4.71 2.97 -0.42
C ARG A 164 -3.32 3.33 -0.97
N ASP A 165 -2.27 2.80 -0.35
CA ASP A 165 -0.90 3.11 -0.73
C ASP A 165 -0.60 2.60 -2.15
N GLN A 166 -1.18 1.47 -2.56
CA GLN A 166 -1.06 1.01 -3.93
C GLN A 166 -1.78 1.93 -4.93
N ALA A 167 -3.01 2.36 -4.63
CA ALA A 167 -3.76 3.28 -5.47
C ALA A 167 -3.06 4.63 -5.60
N ASN A 168 -2.60 5.18 -4.47
CA ASN A 168 -1.94 6.48 -4.41
C ASN A 168 -0.56 6.49 -5.06
N ARG A 169 0.23 5.40 -4.96
CA ARG A 169 1.49 5.30 -5.70
C ARG A 169 1.27 5.39 -7.21
N ASN A 170 0.29 4.66 -7.72
CA ASN A 170 -0.02 4.64 -9.15
C ASN A 170 -0.57 5.99 -9.63
N SER A 171 -1.45 6.61 -8.85
CA SER A 171 -2.00 7.92 -9.20
C SER A 171 -0.99 9.05 -9.03
N CYS A 172 -0.04 8.96 -8.08
CA CYS A 172 1.01 9.96 -7.93
C CYS A 172 1.98 9.92 -9.12
N GLU A 173 2.30 8.73 -9.65
CA GLU A 173 3.12 8.62 -10.86
C GLU A 173 2.43 9.31 -12.06
N ALA A 174 1.14 9.04 -12.26
CA ALA A 174 0.37 9.48 -13.43
C ALA A 174 -0.23 10.90 -13.33
N LEU A 175 -0.78 11.27 -12.17
CA LEU A 175 -1.56 12.49 -11.93
C LEU A 175 -0.90 13.45 -10.93
N LYS A 176 0.25 13.09 -10.35
CA LYS A 176 0.94 13.87 -9.29
C LYS A 176 0.10 14.12 -8.04
N THR A 177 -0.94 13.30 -7.82
CA THR A 177 -1.83 13.40 -6.66
C THR A 177 -2.26 12.03 -6.15
N GLY A 178 -2.56 11.92 -4.86
CA GLY A 178 -3.12 10.72 -4.23
C GLY A 178 -4.64 10.73 -4.34
N LEU A 179 -5.24 9.61 -4.78
CA LEU A 179 -6.69 9.50 -4.98
C LEU A 179 -7.46 9.21 -3.69
N ILE A 180 -6.90 8.37 -2.83
CA ILE A 180 -7.57 7.90 -1.63
C ILE A 180 -6.93 8.59 -0.43
N SER A 181 -7.64 9.55 0.14
CA SER A 181 -7.17 10.27 1.33
C SER A 181 -7.22 9.37 2.58
N GLN A 182 -6.40 9.70 3.57
CA GLN A 182 -6.46 9.07 4.89
C GLN A 182 -7.86 9.20 5.51
N HIS A 183 -8.47 10.38 5.40
CA HIS A 183 -9.80 10.65 5.94
C HIS A 183 -10.86 9.75 5.30
N LEU A 184 -10.84 9.59 3.97
CA LEU A 184 -11.78 8.68 3.28
C LEU A 184 -11.63 7.24 3.78
N MET A 185 -10.40 6.77 3.98
CA MET A 185 -10.14 5.44 4.53
C MET A 185 -10.73 5.26 5.93
N LEU A 186 -10.56 6.24 6.81
CA LEU A 186 -11.14 6.20 8.16
C LEU A 186 -12.66 6.17 8.11
N ILE A 187 -13.29 7.02 7.29
CA ILE A 187 -14.74 7.03 7.09
C ILE A 187 -15.24 5.67 6.59
N LYS A 188 -14.52 5.02 5.67
CA LYS A 188 -14.89 3.69 5.15
C LYS A 188 -14.82 2.61 6.23
N VAL A 189 -13.83 2.64 7.12
CA VAL A 189 -13.75 1.73 8.28
C VAL A 189 -14.94 1.95 9.20
N LEU A 190 -15.24 3.20 9.55
CA LEU A 190 -16.34 3.54 10.45
C LEU A 190 -17.71 3.16 9.87
N ALA A 191 -17.90 3.34 8.56
CA ALA A 191 -19.16 3.04 7.87
C ALA A 191 -19.54 1.56 7.90
N VAL A 192 -18.59 0.64 8.07
CA VAL A 192 -18.85 -0.81 8.08
C VAL A 192 -18.97 -1.39 9.49
N LEU A 193 -18.82 -0.55 10.52
CA LEU A 193 -18.93 -0.92 11.92
C LEU A 193 -20.23 -0.35 12.55
N PRO A 194 -20.85 -1.04 13.52
CA PRO A 194 -22.07 -0.56 14.16
C PRO A 194 -21.86 0.77 14.91
N GLY A 195 -22.45 1.85 14.38
CA GLY A 195 -22.22 3.23 14.84
C GLY A 195 -22.43 3.45 16.33
N HIS A 196 -23.44 2.81 16.93
CA HIS A 196 -23.74 2.97 18.35
C HIS A 196 -22.66 2.40 19.29
N LEU A 197 -21.79 1.49 18.80
CA LEU A 197 -20.71 0.91 19.61
C LEU A 197 -19.46 1.78 19.67
N TRP A 198 -19.27 2.68 18.71
CA TRP A 198 -18.04 3.50 18.61
C TRP A 198 -18.30 5.00 18.49
N GLY A 199 -19.55 5.44 18.26
CA GLY A 199 -19.88 6.83 17.93
C GLY A 199 -19.48 7.86 18.97
N SER A 200 -19.53 7.51 20.26
CA SER A 200 -19.01 8.36 21.36
C SER A 200 -17.48 8.25 21.52
N ALA A 201 -16.91 7.14 21.06
CA ALA A 201 -15.49 6.80 20.94
C ALA A 201 -14.66 7.82 20.12
N ILE A 202 -15.17 8.12 18.93
CA ILE A 202 -14.45 8.74 17.83
C ILE A 202 -14.93 10.18 17.64
N VAL A 203 -14.00 11.13 17.71
CA VAL A 203 -14.27 12.57 17.57
C VAL A 203 -13.52 13.12 16.35
N PHE A 204 -14.08 14.15 15.71
CA PHE A 204 -13.61 14.70 14.44
C PHE A 204 -12.53 15.81 14.44
N PRO A 205 -12.01 16.39 15.54
CA PRO A 205 -10.90 17.32 15.38
C PRO A 205 -9.71 16.59 14.75
N SER A 206 -9.00 17.25 13.83
CA SER A 206 -7.92 16.66 13.03
C SER A 206 -6.81 16.05 13.89
N GLU A 207 -6.62 16.55 15.11
CA GLU A 207 -5.66 16.02 16.08
C GLU A 207 -6.05 14.62 16.61
N GLU A 208 -7.33 14.31 16.70
CA GLU A 208 -7.84 13.02 17.19
C GLU A 208 -8.18 12.04 16.06
N PHE A 209 -8.55 12.57 14.89
CA PHE A 209 -8.99 11.76 13.75
C PHE A 209 -7.82 11.29 12.88
N THR A 210 -6.84 10.66 13.51
CA THR A 210 -5.68 10.04 12.84
C THR A 210 -5.80 8.53 12.81
N VAL A 211 -5.03 7.89 11.93
CA VAL A 211 -5.08 6.43 11.76
C VAL A 211 -4.73 5.70 13.05
N ASP A 212 -3.65 6.10 13.71
CA ASP A 212 -3.18 5.41 14.91
C ASP A 212 -4.17 5.56 16.07
N LYS A 213 -4.75 6.75 16.24
CA LYS A 213 -5.74 7.02 17.30
C LYS A 213 -7.05 6.27 17.05
N VAL A 214 -7.59 6.35 15.83
CA VAL A 214 -8.85 5.67 15.49
C VAL A 214 -8.68 4.14 15.52
N GLU A 215 -7.59 3.60 14.98
CA GLU A 215 -7.29 2.17 15.02
C GLU A 215 -7.13 1.67 16.46
N SER A 216 -6.43 2.42 17.32
CA SER A 216 -6.28 2.08 18.74
C SER A 216 -7.61 2.06 19.48
N LYS A 217 -8.45 3.10 19.28
CA LYS A 217 -9.78 3.18 19.92
C LYS A 217 -10.69 2.04 19.46
N LEU A 218 -10.78 1.78 18.16
CA LEU A 218 -11.61 0.68 17.65
C LEU A 218 -11.08 -0.69 18.08
N SER A 219 -9.75 -0.86 18.15
CA SER A 219 -9.14 -2.09 18.66
C SER A 219 -9.41 -2.30 20.15
N ALA A 220 -9.47 -1.23 20.95
CA ALA A 220 -9.87 -1.32 22.36
C ALA A 220 -11.35 -1.72 22.53
N ILE A 221 -12.23 -1.25 21.63
CA ILE A 221 -13.67 -1.56 21.65
C ILE A 221 -13.94 -2.99 21.19
N PHE A 222 -13.36 -3.40 20.06
CA PHE A 222 -13.70 -4.65 19.38
C PHE A 222 -12.69 -5.79 19.61
N GLY A 223 -11.47 -5.47 20.04
CA GLY A 223 -10.40 -6.44 20.22
C GLY A 223 -10.11 -7.23 18.94
N ALA A 224 -10.02 -8.56 19.09
CA ALA A 224 -9.76 -9.49 17.98
C ALA A 224 -11.04 -9.97 17.26
N LYS A 225 -12.20 -9.35 17.51
CA LYS A 225 -13.47 -9.79 16.91
C LYS A 225 -13.51 -9.54 15.41
N SER A 226 -14.04 -10.53 14.68
CA SER A 226 -14.36 -10.47 13.27
C SER A 226 -15.60 -9.62 12.98
N ARG A 227 -15.84 -9.31 11.71
CA ARG A 227 -17.04 -8.55 11.27
C ARG A 227 -18.35 -9.19 11.74
N GLY A 228 -18.45 -10.51 11.64
CA GLY A 228 -19.64 -11.27 12.06
C GLY A 228 -19.87 -11.16 13.57
N GLU A 229 -18.84 -11.40 14.38
CA GLU A 229 -18.91 -11.30 15.84
C GLU A 229 -19.25 -9.88 16.31
N ILE A 230 -18.75 -8.86 15.62
CA ILE A 230 -19.11 -7.46 15.89
C ILE A 230 -20.59 -7.20 15.55
N SER A 231 -21.09 -7.77 14.44
CA SER A 231 -22.50 -7.67 14.07
C SER A 231 -23.42 -8.35 15.09
N ASP A 232 -23.01 -9.51 15.61
CA ASP A 232 -23.76 -10.25 16.62
C ASP A 232 -23.78 -9.51 17.96
N LEU A 233 -22.64 -8.92 18.35
CA LEU A 233 -22.54 -8.04 19.51
C LEU A 233 -23.51 -6.85 19.41
N ALA A 234 -23.58 -6.21 18.25
CA ALA A 234 -24.49 -5.09 17.98
C ALA A 234 -25.98 -5.48 18.01
N LYS A 235 -26.31 -6.75 17.74
CA LYS A 235 -27.67 -7.28 17.81
C LYS A 235 -28.02 -7.78 19.22
N GLY A 236 -27.10 -7.72 20.18
CA GLY A 236 -27.28 -8.27 21.52
C GLY A 236 -27.32 -9.80 21.56
N VAL A 237 -26.85 -10.47 20.50
CA VAL A 237 -26.75 -11.93 20.46
C VAL A 237 -25.58 -12.33 21.35
N ARG A 238 -25.87 -12.99 22.48
CA ARG A 238 -24.83 -13.54 23.35
C ARG A 238 -24.09 -14.64 22.57
N VAL A 239 -22.84 -14.38 22.20
CA VAL A 239 -21.92 -15.43 21.73
C VAL A 239 -21.79 -16.44 22.87
N ALA A 240 -22.21 -17.68 22.63
CA ALA A 240 -22.08 -18.76 23.60
C ALA A 240 -20.62 -18.87 24.03
N HIS A 241 -20.35 -18.57 25.29
CA HIS A 241 -19.05 -18.88 25.89
C HIS A 241 -18.90 -20.39 25.86
N VAL A 242 -17.75 -20.89 25.40
CA VAL A 242 -17.41 -22.31 25.51
C VAL A 242 -17.49 -22.69 26.98
N ASP A 243 -18.42 -23.57 27.34
CA ASP A 243 -18.52 -24.15 28.67
C ASP A 243 -17.20 -24.89 28.97
N ALA A 244 -16.44 -24.36 29.93
CA ALA A 244 -15.37 -25.13 30.54
C ALA A 244 -16.04 -26.26 31.35
N ALA A 245 -15.92 -27.49 30.85
CA ALA A 245 -16.42 -28.68 31.53
C ALA A 245 -15.87 -28.78 32.96
N PRO A 246 -16.70 -29.07 33.98
CA PRO A 246 -16.20 -29.30 35.32
C PRO A 246 -15.50 -30.67 35.38
N ALA A 247 -14.24 -30.68 35.79
CA ALA A 247 -13.51 -31.91 36.06
C ALA A 247 -14.18 -32.67 37.23
N LYS A 248 -14.46 -33.96 37.01
CA LYS A 248 -15.01 -34.88 38.02
C LYS A 248 -13.98 -35.19 39.12
N PRO A 249 -14.41 -35.47 40.38
CA PRO A 249 -13.52 -35.75 41.50
C PRO A 249 -13.09 -37.21 41.55
N GLY A 250 -11.80 -37.46 41.78
CA GLY A 250 -11.23 -38.77 42.10
C GLY A 250 -10.86 -38.87 43.59
N ILE A 251 -11.41 -39.88 44.26
CA ILE A 251 -11.17 -40.25 45.67
C ILE A 251 -9.96 -41.19 45.72
N THR A 252 -9.02 -41.00 46.66
CA THR A 252 -8.57 -41.97 47.72
C THR A 252 -7.19 -41.60 48.31
N GLY A 253 -7.08 -41.54 49.65
CA GLY A 253 -5.81 -41.70 50.41
C GLY A 253 -5.55 -40.69 51.56
N LYS A 254 -5.81 -41.09 52.82
CA LYS A 254 -5.53 -40.40 54.12
C LYS A 254 -4.11 -40.75 54.66
N PRO A 255 -3.67 -40.33 55.89
CA PRO A 255 -3.51 -38.97 56.47
C PRO A 255 -2.16 -38.80 57.25
N SER A 256 -1.71 -37.57 57.57
CA SER A 256 -1.03 -37.23 58.85
C SER A 256 -0.54 -35.78 58.89
N GLY A 257 -0.66 -35.12 60.06
CA GLY A 257 0.24 -34.00 60.43
C GLY A 257 -0.40 -32.64 60.69
N THR A 258 -0.93 -32.48 61.91
CA THR A 258 -1.04 -31.25 62.73
C THR A 258 -0.46 -29.92 62.23
N ALA A 259 -1.28 -28.85 62.19
CA ALA A 259 -1.29 -27.72 63.14
C ALA A 259 -1.60 -26.33 62.51
N LYS A 260 -2.37 -25.54 63.29
CA LYS A 260 -2.56 -24.07 63.31
C LYS A 260 -3.65 -23.40 62.45
N LEU A 261 -4.83 -23.29 63.07
CA LEU A 261 -5.57 -22.06 63.43
C LEU A 261 -5.18 -20.73 62.74
N ASN A 262 -6.16 -20.04 62.14
CA ASN A 262 -6.73 -18.77 62.66
C ASN A 262 -7.96 -18.25 61.85
N SER A 263 -9.05 -18.03 62.61
CA SER A 263 -10.21 -17.11 62.47
C SER A 263 -10.45 -16.33 61.16
N SER A 264 -11.60 -16.46 60.49
CA SER A 264 -12.92 -15.83 60.76
C SER A 264 -12.93 -14.29 60.67
N VAL A 265 -13.77 -13.71 59.78
CA VAL A 265 -14.93 -12.84 60.12
C VAL A 265 -15.57 -12.22 58.86
N LEU A 266 -16.91 -12.21 58.90
CA LEU A 266 -17.93 -11.61 58.01
C LEU A 266 -17.65 -10.20 57.45
N GLY A 267 -18.29 -9.90 56.31
CA GLY A 267 -18.66 -8.53 55.98
C GLY A 267 -19.49 -8.35 54.72
N LYS A 268 -20.81 -8.58 54.78
CA LYS A 268 -21.76 -8.07 53.77
C LYS A 268 -21.71 -6.54 53.78
N ARG A 269 -21.58 -5.88 52.62
CA ARG A 269 -21.93 -4.46 52.47
C ARG A 269 -22.75 -4.14 51.21
N LYS A 270 -23.75 -3.31 51.52
CA LYS A 270 -24.86 -2.69 50.80
C LYS A 270 -24.40 -1.81 49.62
N ALA A 271 -25.22 -1.72 48.57
CA ALA A 271 -25.07 -0.76 47.48
C ALA A 271 -25.47 0.67 47.91
N PRO A 272 -24.84 1.72 47.36
CA PRO A 272 -25.33 3.11 47.47
C PRO A 272 -26.17 3.56 46.24
N PRO A 273 -26.95 4.64 46.39
CA PRO A 273 -28.14 4.95 45.57
C PRO A 273 -27.85 5.83 44.34
N VAL A 274 -28.81 5.79 43.41
CA VAL A 274 -28.99 6.70 42.26
C VAL A 274 -29.26 8.14 42.75
N PRO A 275 -28.82 9.18 42.02
CA PRO A 275 -29.46 10.49 42.07
C PRO A 275 -30.19 10.86 40.78
N GLU A 276 -31.19 11.72 41.00
CA GLU A 276 -32.33 12.11 40.18
C GLU A 276 -32.02 12.86 38.88
N GLN A 277 -33.02 12.81 38.00
CA GLN A 277 -33.25 13.77 36.91
C GLN A 277 -33.29 15.20 37.44
N ASP A 278 -32.56 16.09 36.79
CA ASP A 278 -32.84 17.52 36.87
C ASP A 278 -32.97 18.10 35.46
N SER A 279 -34.13 18.68 35.21
CA SER A 279 -34.59 19.19 33.93
C SER A 279 -34.73 20.69 34.04
N HIS A 280 -33.79 21.45 33.45
CA HIS A 280 -33.98 22.87 33.20
C HIS A 280 -33.40 23.28 31.84
N TYR A 281 -34.30 23.85 31.03
CA TYR A 281 -34.08 24.45 29.72
C TYR A 281 -33.16 25.67 29.78
N ASN A 282 -32.40 25.91 28.71
CA ASN A 282 -32.29 27.25 28.13
C ASN A 282 -32.08 27.18 26.61
N LEU A 283 -33.08 27.70 25.90
CA LEU A 283 -32.99 28.14 24.51
C LEU A 283 -32.00 29.31 24.41
N GLY A 284 -31.15 29.31 23.39
CA GLY A 284 -30.30 30.47 23.09
C GLY A 284 -29.58 30.35 21.76
N ALA A 285 -30.08 31.09 20.78
CA ALA A 285 -29.44 31.49 19.52
C ALA A 285 -29.20 30.42 18.43
N MET A 286 -30.17 30.38 17.51
CA MET A 286 -29.95 29.98 16.12
C MET A 286 -28.86 30.85 15.47
N SER A 287 -27.95 30.20 14.74
CA SER A 287 -27.27 30.80 13.59
C SER A 287 -26.91 29.69 12.61
N SER A 288 -27.87 29.40 11.72
CA SER A 288 -27.63 28.67 10.49
C SER A 288 -27.02 29.65 9.50
N HIS A 289 -25.77 29.43 9.08
CA HIS A 289 -25.24 30.10 7.89
C HIS A 289 -25.19 29.08 6.75
N TYR A 290 -26.24 29.16 5.94
CA TYR A 290 -26.37 28.55 4.64
C TYR A 290 -25.36 29.23 3.70
N CYS A 291 -24.39 28.50 3.16
CA CYS A 291 -23.60 29.01 2.03
C CYS A 291 -24.42 28.84 0.75
N ALA A 292 -25.09 29.91 0.33
CA ALA A 292 -25.62 30.04 -1.01
C ALA A 292 -24.45 30.11 -2.02
N GLY A 293 -24.46 29.22 -3.00
CA GLY A 293 -23.60 29.32 -4.16
C GLY A 293 -24.01 30.50 -5.04
N VAL A 294 -23.04 31.12 -5.70
CA VAL A 294 -23.28 31.94 -6.90
C VAL A 294 -22.11 31.75 -7.86
N HIS A 295 -22.45 31.25 -9.04
CA HIS A 295 -21.66 31.29 -10.27
C HIS A 295 -21.30 32.72 -10.67
N ASN A 296 -20.13 32.91 -11.29
CA ASN A 296 -19.87 33.84 -12.41
C ASN A 296 -18.43 33.49 -12.89
N ALA A 297 -18.16 33.00 -14.10
CA ALA A 297 -18.40 33.55 -15.44
C ALA A 297 -17.75 34.92 -15.66
N GLN A 298 -16.45 34.92 -15.99
CA GLN A 298 -15.86 35.63 -17.13
C GLN A 298 -14.44 35.15 -17.39
#